data_AF-A0A7C5A9I1-F1
#
_entry.id   AF-A0A7C5A9I1-F1
#
_cell.length_a   1.000
_cell.length_b   1.000
_cell.length_c   1.000
_cell.angle_alpha   90.00
_cell.angle_beta   90.00
_cell.angle_gamma   90.00
#
_symmetry.space_group_name_H-M   'P 1'
#
loop_
_entity.id
_entity.type
_entity.pdbx_description
1 polymer ?
#
loop_
_entity_poly.entity_id
_entity_poly.type
_entity_poly.pdbx_seq_one_letter_code
_entity_poly.pdbx_strand_id
1 'polypeptide(L)'
;MIVVVLGFKRNRNYDSVLRKELIPFLKKKETQIELLVVSGWQGEAEGLAVFLREEGLNLNIRLETQACRTFENIKFSFEIFKQLNLVPKEVIFIGEESSEMKVTWLAPKFSKRIFHSSIPFEFLPLPLLKSAGKEPSQFKMLLDLWLDKVSYYCPPISGFLTFLRKKHII
;
A
#
# COMPACT_ATOMS: atom_id res chain seq x y z
N MET A 1 -4.31 2.24 -16.04
CA MET A 1 -4.27 2.69 -14.63
C MET A 1 -3.69 1.56 -13.78
N ILE A 2 -2.84 1.88 -12.79
CA ILE A 2 -2.33 0.89 -11.84
C ILE A 2 -2.97 1.11 -10.47
N VAL A 3 -3.38 0.03 -9.82
CA VAL A 3 -3.91 0.08 -8.45
C VAL A 3 -2.92 -0.61 -7.52
N VAL A 4 -2.61 0.02 -6.38
CA VAL A 4 -1.75 -0.55 -5.33
C VAL A 4 -2.57 -0.70 -4.06
N VAL A 5 -2.82 -1.93 -3.63
CA VAL A 5 -3.45 -2.21 -2.34
C VAL A 5 -2.36 -2.44 -1.31
N LEU A 6 -2.29 -1.52 -0.34
CA LEU A 6 -1.34 -1.56 0.76
C LEU A 6 -1.79 -2.57 1.81
N GLY A 7 -0.83 -3.35 2.29
CA GLY A 7 -1.03 -4.45 3.22
C GLY A 7 -1.50 -3.92 4.55
N PHE A 8 -2.44 -4.66 5.13
CA PHE A 8 -3.12 -4.29 6.36
C PHE A 8 -3.31 -5.53 7.23
N LYS A 9 -3.20 -5.33 8.54
CA LYS A 9 -3.35 -6.41 9.51
C LYS A 9 -4.81 -6.83 9.57
N ARG A 10 -5.09 -8.10 9.29
CA ARG A 10 -6.46 -8.65 9.38
C ARG A 10 -7.04 -8.45 10.78
N ASN A 11 -8.22 -7.83 10.85
CA ASN A 11 -9.02 -7.65 12.06
C ASN A 11 -10.44 -8.21 11.85
N ARG A 12 -11.28 -8.22 12.89
CA ARG A 12 -12.63 -8.83 12.83
C ARG A 12 -13.56 -8.23 11.76
N ASN A 13 -13.34 -6.98 11.34
CA ASN A 13 -14.20 -6.27 10.39
C ASN A 13 -13.62 -6.20 8.97
N TYR A 14 -12.43 -6.75 8.79
CA TYR A 14 -11.64 -6.64 7.58
C TYR A 14 -12.40 -7.07 6.32
N ASP A 15 -12.88 -8.32 6.28
CA ASP A 15 -13.58 -8.85 5.10
C ASP A 15 -14.86 -8.06 4.79
N SER A 16 -15.57 -7.58 5.82
CA SER A 16 -16.76 -6.76 5.63
C SER A 16 -16.42 -5.41 4.99
N VAL A 17 -15.32 -4.76 5.38
CA VAL A 17 -14.90 -3.50 4.77
C VAL A 17 -14.46 -3.74 3.33
N LEU A 18 -13.69 -4.81 3.08
CA LEU A 18 -13.26 -5.14 1.73
C LEU A 18 -14.45 -5.40 0.79
N ARG A 19 -15.45 -6.18 1.23
CA ARG A 19 -16.66 -6.43 0.42
C ARG A 19 -17.51 -5.18 0.17
N LYS A 20 -17.54 -4.24 1.11
CA LYS A 20 -18.35 -3.02 1.01
C LYS A 20 -17.67 -1.93 0.19
N GLU A 21 -16.35 -1.84 0.23
CA GLU A 21 -15.62 -0.68 -0.32
C GLU A 21 -14.62 -1.09 -1.41
N LEU A 22 -13.72 -2.03 -1.12
CA LEU A 22 -12.67 -2.44 -2.08
C LEU A 22 -13.24 -3.19 -3.28
N ILE A 23 -14.06 -4.21 -3.05
CA ILE A 23 -14.59 -5.07 -4.12
C ILE A 23 -15.45 -4.27 -5.10
N PRO A 24 -16.42 -3.43 -4.67
CA PRO A 24 -17.22 -2.64 -5.59
C PRO A 24 -16.38 -1.65 -6.40
N PHE A 25 -15.37 -1.04 -5.77
CA PHE A 25 -14.43 -0.16 -6.47
C PHE A 25 -13.66 -0.91 -7.57
N LEU A 26 -13.06 -2.06 -7.23
CA LEU A 26 -12.28 -2.85 -8.18
C LEU A 26 -13.15 -3.38 -9.33
N LYS A 27 -14.36 -3.88 -9.05
CA LYS A 27 -15.31 -4.34 -10.09
C LYS A 27 -15.73 -3.21 -11.03
N LYS A 28 -16.02 -2.02 -10.48
CA LYS A 28 -16.39 -0.84 -11.29
C LYS A 28 -15.27 -0.39 -12.23
N LYS A 29 -14.01 -0.60 -11.83
CA LYS A 29 -12.82 -0.13 -12.53
C LYS A 29 -12.06 -1.23 -13.27
N GLU A 30 -12.54 -2.47 -13.25
CA GLU A 30 -11.80 -3.66 -13.66
C GLU A 30 -11.17 -3.53 -15.06
N THR A 31 -11.93 -3.03 -16.03
CA THR A 31 -11.47 -2.86 -17.42
C THR A 31 -10.45 -1.73 -17.62
N GLN A 32 -10.29 -0.85 -16.63
CA GLN A 32 -9.33 0.28 -16.65
C GLN A 32 -8.02 -0.08 -15.93
N ILE A 33 -8.05 -1.11 -15.08
CA ILE A 33 -6.90 -1.56 -14.28
C ILE A 33 -5.99 -2.41 -15.17
N GLU A 34 -4.82 -1.87 -15.50
CA GLU A 34 -3.76 -2.58 -16.24
C GLU A 34 -3.01 -3.56 -15.32
N LEU A 35 -2.84 -3.17 -14.06
CA LEU A 35 -2.11 -3.93 -13.06
C LEU A 35 -2.67 -3.64 -11.66
N LEU A 36 -2.88 -4.70 -10.88
CA LEU A 36 -3.13 -4.62 -9.45
C LEU A 36 -1.90 -5.12 -8.70
N VAL A 37 -1.25 -4.26 -7.92
CA VAL A 37 -0.22 -4.66 -6.98
C VAL A 37 -0.82 -4.80 -5.60
N VAL A 38 -0.66 -5.98 -5.00
CA VAL A 38 -1.00 -6.21 -3.60
C VAL A 38 0.31 -6.33 -2.84
N SER A 39 0.57 -5.37 -1.95
CA SER A 39 1.84 -5.25 -1.23
C SER A 39 1.61 -5.40 0.27
N GLY A 40 2.36 -6.24 0.97
CA GLY A 40 2.18 -6.46 2.41
C GLY A 40 3.05 -7.56 2.98
N TRP A 41 3.18 -7.61 4.32
CA TRP A 41 4.12 -8.54 4.95
C TRP A 41 3.51 -9.93 5.01
N GLN A 42 4.28 -10.95 4.58
CA GLN A 42 4.07 -12.40 4.86
C GLN A 42 2.62 -12.84 5.08
N GLY A 43 1.99 -13.38 4.04
CA GLY A 43 0.62 -13.89 4.10
C GLY A 43 -0.48 -12.82 4.02
N GLU A 44 -0.20 -11.54 4.33
CA GLU A 44 -1.17 -10.46 4.13
C GLU A 44 -1.49 -10.28 2.64
N ALA A 45 -0.46 -10.12 1.81
CA ALA A 45 -0.62 -9.90 0.37
C ALA A 45 -1.20 -11.13 -0.33
N GLU A 46 -0.71 -12.32 0.03
CA GLU A 46 -1.19 -13.60 -0.51
C GLU A 46 -2.66 -13.85 -0.11
N GLY A 47 -2.99 -13.68 1.18
CA GLY A 47 -4.34 -13.86 1.69
C GLY A 47 -5.33 -12.88 1.07
N LEU A 48 -4.92 -11.62 0.85
CA LEU A 48 -5.75 -10.66 0.14
C LEU A 48 -5.93 -11.05 -1.33
N ALA A 49 -4.88 -11.49 -2.01
CA ALA A 49 -5.00 -11.92 -3.40
C ALA A 49 -5.90 -13.15 -3.59
N VAL A 50 -5.85 -14.10 -2.66
CA VAL A 50 -6.80 -15.24 -2.63
C VAL A 50 -8.22 -14.72 -2.46
N PHE A 51 -8.46 -13.86 -1.46
CA PHE A 51 -9.77 -13.25 -1.22
C PHE A 51 -10.31 -12.51 -2.46
N LEU A 52 -9.48 -11.70 -3.14
CA LEU A 52 -9.90 -10.98 -4.35
C LEU A 52 -10.32 -11.92 -5.49
N ARG A 53 -9.62 -13.06 -5.65
CA ARG A 53 -9.98 -14.09 -6.64
C ARG A 53 -11.28 -14.80 -6.27
N GLU A 54 -11.49 -15.11 -4.98
CA GLU A 54 -12.73 -15.71 -4.48
C GLU A 54 -13.95 -14.80 -4.70
N GLU A 55 -13.76 -13.48 -4.63
CA GLU A 55 -14.79 -12.48 -4.93
C GLU A 55 -15.04 -12.27 -6.44
N GLY A 56 -14.35 -13.05 -7.29
CA GLY A 56 -14.55 -13.13 -8.73
C GLY A 56 -13.86 -12.02 -9.54
N LEU A 57 -12.82 -11.37 -9.01
CA LEU A 57 -12.03 -10.38 -9.76
C LEU A 57 -11.01 -11.07 -10.67
N ASN A 58 -11.06 -10.77 -11.97
CA ASN A 58 -10.12 -11.28 -12.97
C ASN A 58 -9.08 -10.22 -13.34
N LEU A 59 -8.34 -9.75 -12.33
CA LEU A 59 -7.31 -8.74 -12.48
C LEU A 59 -5.92 -9.37 -12.64
N ASN A 60 -5.03 -8.67 -13.34
CA ASN A 60 -3.60 -9.00 -13.35
C ASN A 60 -2.99 -8.62 -11.99
N ILE A 61 -2.97 -9.57 -11.06
CA ILE A 61 -2.48 -9.38 -9.69
C ILE A 61 -0.99 -9.70 -9.60
N ARG A 62 -0.18 -8.74 -9.13
CA ARG A 62 1.21 -8.93 -8.71
C ARG A 62 1.31 -8.81 -7.20
N LEU A 63 2.05 -9.74 -6.60
CA LEU A 63 2.27 -9.77 -5.16
C LEU A 63 3.62 -9.17 -4.80
N GLU A 64 3.63 -8.36 -3.76
CA GLU A 64 4.82 -7.87 -3.10
C GLU A 64 4.71 -8.29 -1.62
N THR A 65 5.56 -9.22 -1.19
CA THR A 65 5.42 -9.91 0.10
C THR A 65 6.49 -9.55 1.12
N GLN A 66 7.41 -8.64 0.76
CA GLN A 66 8.59 -8.29 1.55
C GLN A 66 8.38 -7.06 2.42
N ALA A 67 7.52 -6.14 1.99
CA ALA A 67 7.30 -4.91 2.72
C ALA A 67 6.66 -5.14 4.09
N CYS A 68 7.21 -4.47 5.10
CA CYS A 68 6.70 -4.51 6.47
C CYS A 68 6.09 -3.17 6.90
N ARG A 69 6.22 -2.13 6.06
CA ARG A 69 5.82 -0.74 6.35
C ARG A 69 5.31 -0.04 5.09
N THR A 70 4.51 1.02 5.26
CA THR A 70 4.00 1.86 4.16
C THR A 70 5.10 2.36 3.23
N PHE A 71 6.25 2.80 3.78
CA PHE A 71 7.41 3.21 2.98
C PHE A 71 7.88 2.10 2.02
N GLU A 72 8.03 0.88 2.53
CA GLU A 72 8.46 -0.28 1.76
C GLU A 72 7.38 -0.71 0.76
N ASN A 73 6.10 -0.70 1.16
CA ASN A 73 5.00 -1.05 0.27
C ASN A 73 5.04 -0.17 -0.99
N ILE A 74 5.21 1.14 -0.81
CA ILE A 74 5.29 2.10 -1.91
C ILE A 74 6.58 1.85 -2.70
N LYS A 75 7.74 1.82 -2.04
CA LYS A 75 9.04 1.61 -2.70
C LYS A 75 9.02 0.37 -3.60
N PHE A 76 8.63 -0.78 -3.05
CA PHE A 76 8.65 -2.05 -3.78
C PHE A 76 7.59 -2.12 -4.86
N SER A 77 6.43 -1.48 -4.68
CA SER A 77 5.44 -1.33 -5.77
C SER A 77 6.03 -0.59 -6.96
N PHE A 78 6.76 0.51 -6.74
CA PHE A 78 7.43 1.23 -7.82
C PHE A 78 8.58 0.42 -8.47
N GLU A 79 9.32 -0.37 -7.70
CA GLU A 79 10.32 -1.28 -8.27
C GLU A 79 9.66 -2.35 -9.17
N ILE A 80 8.48 -2.85 -8.82
CA ILE A 80 7.71 -3.76 -9.68
C ILE A 80 7.35 -3.07 -11.00
N PHE A 81 6.86 -1.83 -10.95
CA PHE A 81 6.52 -1.09 -12.18
C PHE A 81 7.75 -0.95 -13.08
N LYS A 82 8.90 -0.60 -12.49
CA LYS A 82 10.17 -0.48 -13.20
C LYS A 82 10.62 -1.82 -13.80
N GLN A 83 10.54 -2.91 -13.05
CA GLN A 83 10.91 -4.27 -13.52
C GLN A 83 10.03 -4.72 -14.69
N LEU A 84 8.76 -4.33 -14.70
CA LEU A 84 7.82 -4.61 -15.78
C LEU A 84 7.93 -3.61 -16.94
N ASN A 85 8.82 -2.61 -16.85
CA ASN A 85 8.96 -1.52 -17.79
C ASN A 85 7.63 -0.78 -18.05
N LEU A 86 6.82 -0.62 -17.00
CA LEU A 86 5.52 0.06 -17.03
C LEU A 86 5.66 1.48 -16.48
N VAL A 87 5.23 2.47 -17.27
CA VAL A 87 5.06 3.84 -16.81
C VAL A 87 3.56 4.10 -16.63
N PRO A 88 3.05 4.12 -15.39
CA PRO A 88 1.62 4.30 -15.16
C PRO A 88 1.13 5.67 -15.63
N LYS A 89 -0.04 5.70 -16.28
CA LYS A 89 -0.77 6.96 -16.56
C LYS A 89 -1.38 7.58 -15.31
N GLU A 90 -1.67 6.74 -14.33
CA GLU A 90 -2.32 7.07 -13.05
C GLU A 90 -2.06 5.91 -12.09
N VAL A 91 -1.86 6.22 -10.81
CA VAL A 91 -1.77 5.22 -9.75
C VAL A 91 -2.77 5.54 -8.64
N ILE A 92 -3.60 4.55 -8.30
CA ILE A 92 -4.52 4.63 -7.16
C ILE A 92 -3.97 3.77 -6.04
N PHE A 93 -3.66 4.38 -4.91
CA PHE A 93 -3.29 3.68 -3.69
C PHE A 93 -4.53 3.44 -2.84
N ILE A 94 -4.70 2.22 -2.35
CA ILE A 94 -5.80 1.83 -1.46
C ILE A 94 -5.19 1.30 -0.18
N GLY A 95 -5.59 1.81 0.98
CA GLY A 95 -5.05 1.36 2.26
C GLY A 95 -5.74 2.00 3.45
N GLU A 96 -5.23 1.77 4.66
CA GLU A 96 -5.78 2.37 5.87
C GLU A 96 -5.73 3.90 5.83
N GLU A 97 -6.76 4.58 6.34
CA GLU A 97 -6.82 6.06 6.47
C GLU A 97 -5.52 6.68 7.03
N SER A 98 -4.92 6.03 8.03
CA SER A 98 -3.68 6.48 8.69
C SER A 98 -2.47 6.57 7.74
N SER A 99 -2.53 5.90 6.58
CA SER A 99 -1.47 5.87 5.58
C SER A 99 -1.57 7.01 4.56
N GLU A 100 -2.68 7.75 4.50
CA GLU A 100 -2.91 8.79 3.49
C GLU A 100 -1.76 9.81 3.45
N MET A 101 -1.43 10.41 4.60
CA MET A 101 -0.36 11.40 4.69
C MET A 101 0.99 10.87 4.22
N LYS A 102 1.27 9.58 4.47
CA LYS A 102 2.51 8.93 4.06
C LYS A 102 2.52 8.72 2.55
N VAL A 103 1.42 8.21 1.99
CA VAL A 103 1.28 7.97 0.54
C VAL A 103 1.38 9.27 -0.24
N THR A 104 0.63 10.29 0.14
CA THR A 104 0.60 11.59 -0.54
C THR A 104 1.98 12.25 -0.54
N TRP A 105 2.80 12.02 0.48
CA TRP A 105 4.18 12.53 0.52
C TRP A 105 5.17 11.65 -0.27
N LEU A 106 5.08 10.32 -0.15
CA LEU A 106 6.05 9.37 -0.69
C LEU A 106 5.86 9.07 -2.18
N ALA A 107 4.62 8.81 -2.63
CA ALA A 107 4.36 8.35 -3.99
C ALA A 107 4.84 9.32 -5.08
N PRO A 108 4.59 10.65 -4.98
CA PRO A 108 5.12 11.59 -5.96
C PRO A 108 6.65 11.62 -6.03
N LYS A 109 7.32 11.43 -4.89
CA LYS A 109 8.79 11.42 -4.81
C LYS A 109 9.38 10.17 -5.45
N PHE A 110 8.81 8.99 -5.18
CA PHE A 110 9.22 7.76 -5.84
C PHE A 110 8.97 7.81 -7.35
N SER A 111 7.82 8.34 -7.77
CA SER A 111 7.53 8.58 -9.19
C SER A 111 8.58 9.43 -9.88
N LYS A 112 8.87 10.61 -9.30
CA LYS A 112 9.87 11.53 -9.87
C LYS A 112 11.27 10.90 -9.89
N ARG A 113 11.62 10.11 -8.88
CA ARG A 113 12.92 9.45 -8.78
C ARG A 113 13.09 8.32 -9.81
N ILE A 114 12.03 7.56 -10.09
CA ILE A 114 12.10 6.33 -10.89
C ILE A 114 11.75 6.59 -12.36
N PHE A 115 10.73 7.41 -12.62
CA PHE A 115 10.22 7.67 -13.96
C PHE A 115 10.55 9.07 -14.49
N HIS A 116 11.14 9.94 -13.67
CA HIS A 116 11.39 11.34 -14.00
C HIS A 116 10.13 12.12 -14.43
N SER A 117 8.95 11.65 -14.05
CA SER A 117 7.66 12.22 -14.41
C SER A 117 6.73 12.39 -13.20
N SER A 118 5.81 13.35 -13.32
CA SER A 118 4.74 13.58 -12.35
C SER A 118 3.52 12.77 -12.76
N ILE A 119 3.39 11.58 -12.18
CA ILE A 119 2.24 10.71 -12.41
C ILE A 119 1.09 11.19 -11.49
N PRO A 120 -0.16 11.26 -11.96
CA PRO A 120 -1.33 11.49 -11.12
C PRO A 120 -1.49 10.39 -10.06
N PHE A 121 -1.80 10.79 -8.83
CA PHE A 121 -2.03 9.88 -7.70
C PHE A 121 -3.36 10.17 -7.04
N GLU A 122 -4.10 9.11 -6.72
CA GLU A 122 -5.27 9.13 -5.85
C GLU A 122 -5.03 8.20 -4.66
N PHE A 123 -5.54 8.57 -3.49
CA PHE A 123 -5.58 7.69 -2.32
C PHE A 123 -7.02 7.39 -1.95
N LEU A 124 -7.39 6.11 -1.94
CA LEU A 124 -8.67 5.63 -1.46
C LEU A 124 -8.50 5.08 -0.04
N PRO A 125 -8.91 5.83 1.01
CA PRO A 125 -8.85 5.34 2.38
C PRO A 125 -9.86 4.21 2.60
N LEU A 126 -9.44 3.18 3.35
CA LEU A 126 -10.31 2.15 3.90
C LEU A 126 -10.45 2.34 5.43
N PRO A 127 -11.67 2.37 5.99
CA PRO A 127 -11.92 2.62 7.42
C PRO A 127 -11.72 1.35 8.28
N LEU A 128 -10.56 0.72 8.15
CA LEU A 128 -10.21 -0.53 8.84
C LEU A 128 -9.92 -0.34 10.35
N LEU A 129 -9.42 0.83 10.76
CA LEU A 129 -9.05 1.11 12.16
C LEU A 129 -10.18 1.73 12.99
N LYS A 130 -11.01 2.60 12.38
CA LYS A 130 -12.20 3.17 13.05
C LYS A 130 -13.15 2.10 13.55
N SER A 131 -13.29 1.04 12.77
CA SER A 131 -14.10 -0.14 13.10
C SER A 131 -13.48 -1.03 14.19
N ALA A 132 -12.23 -0.77 14.64
CA ALA A 132 -11.54 -1.49 15.71
C ALA A 132 -11.35 -0.65 17.00
N GLY A 133 -11.84 0.60 17.05
CA GLY A 133 -11.84 1.44 18.26
C GLY A 133 -10.47 1.91 18.74
N LYS A 134 -9.42 1.83 17.91
CA LYS A 134 -8.05 2.24 18.26
C LYS A 134 -7.52 3.24 17.23
N GLU A 135 -7.79 4.52 17.45
CA GLU A 135 -7.05 5.55 16.73
C GLU A 135 -5.65 5.71 17.37
N PRO A 136 -4.58 5.64 16.57
CA PRO A 136 -3.25 5.97 17.06
C PRO A 136 -3.21 7.44 17.49
N SER A 137 -2.45 7.76 18.54
CA SER A 137 -2.27 9.15 18.97
C SER A 137 -1.63 9.98 17.85
N GLN A 138 -1.96 11.27 17.78
CA GLN A 138 -1.39 12.20 16.79
C GLN A 138 0.15 12.21 16.82
N PHE A 139 0.74 12.13 18.02
CA PHE A 139 2.20 12.03 18.17
C PHE A 139 2.78 10.80 17.48
N LYS A 140 2.14 9.63 17.64
CA LYS A 140 2.58 8.39 17.00
C LYS A 140 2.49 8.48 15.48
N MET A 141 1.40 9.08 14.95
CA MET A 141 1.25 9.30 13.51
C MET A 141 2.34 10.21 12.94
N LEU A 142 2.66 11.30 13.63
CA LEU A 142 3.71 12.24 13.22
C LEU A 142 5.11 11.61 13.27
N LEU A 143 5.40 10.85 14.32
CA LEU A 143 6.66 10.13 14.45
C LEU A 143 6.83 9.09 13.33
N ASP A 144 5.80 8.30 13.06
CA ASP A 144 5.82 7.33 11.97
C ASP A 144 6.05 7.99 10.61
N LEU A 145 5.37 9.11 10.34
CA LEU A 145 5.59 9.90 9.13
C LEU A 145 7.03 10.43 9.05
N TRP A 146 7.57 10.94 10.16
CA TRP A 146 8.96 11.40 10.22
C TRP A 146 9.95 10.27 9.91
N LEU A 147 9.74 9.08 10.49
CA LEU A 147 10.56 7.90 10.22
C LEU A 147 10.50 7.47 8.74
N ASP A 148 9.33 7.55 8.10
CA ASP A 148 9.19 7.26 6.67
C ASP A 148 9.92 8.30 5.80
N LYS A 149 9.87 9.59 6.17
CA LYS A 149 10.65 10.65 5.50
C LYS A 149 12.15 10.42 5.64
N VAL A 150 12.62 10.09 6.83
CA VAL A 150 14.04 9.79 7.07
C VAL A 150 14.47 8.56 6.27
N SER A 151 13.64 7.52 6.23
CA SER A 151 13.90 6.30 5.45
C SER A 151 14.03 6.58 3.94
N TYR A 152 13.30 7.56 3.43
CA TYR A 152 13.43 8.02 2.04
C TYR A 152 14.80 8.63 1.73
N TYR A 153 15.31 9.49 2.61
CA TYR A 153 16.60 10.17 2.42
C TYR A 153 17.81 9.32 2.84
N CYS A 154 17.63 8.39 3.78
CA CYS A 154 18.67 7.52 4.31
C CYS A 154 18.23 6.05 4.27
N PRO A 155 18.46 5.34 3.14
CA PRO A 155 18.06 3.94 2.98
C PRO A 155 18.55 2.96 4.07
N PRO A 156 19.76 3.12 4.66
CA PRO A 156 20.20 2.28 5.78
C PRO A 156 19.26 2.33 6.99
N ILE A 157 18.66 3.50 7.29
CA ILE A 157 17.70 3.64 8.39
C ILE A 157 16.44 2.83 8.11
N SER A 158 15.98 2.78 6.85
CA SER A 158 14.87 1.90 6.46
C SER A 158 15.18 0.45 6.81
N GLY A 159 16.37 -0.05 6.44
CA GLY A 159 16.76 -1.44 6.72
C GLY A 159 16.81 -1.76 8.22
N PHE A 160 17.32 -0.83 9.03
CA PHE A 160 17.35 -0.98 10.49
C PHE A 160 15.93 -1.01 11.09
N LEU A 161 15.05 -0.10 10.67
CA LEU A 161 13.67 -0.07 11.18
C LEU A 161 12.89 -1.33 10.77
N THR A 162 13.10 -1.84 9.55
CA THR A 162 12.52 -3.11 9.10
C THR A 162 13.02 -4.28 9.94
N PHE A 163 14.32 -4.31 10.26
CA PHE A 163 14.88 -5.31 11.17
C PHE A 163 14.22 -5.27 12.55
N LEU A 164 14.09 -4.08 13.15
CA LEU A 164 13.44 -3.91 14.46
C LEU A 164 11.98 -4.40 14.45
N ARG A 165 11.22 -4.08 13.40
CA ARG A 165 9.82 -4.51 13.26
C ARG A 165 9.68 -6.01 13.07
N LYS A 166 10.56 -6.64 12.27
CA LYS A 166 10.62 -8.11 12.11
C LYS A 166 10.97 -8.83 13.41
N LYS A 167 11.66 -8.16 14.33
CA LYS A 167 11.97 -8.66 15.68
C LYS A 167 10.88 -8.35 16.72
N HIS A 168 9.75 -7.78 16.31
CA HIS A 168 8.65 -7.35 17.19
C HIS A 168 9.10 -6.38 18.30
N ILE A 169 10.14 -5.59 18.05
CA ILE A 169 10.66 -4.58 19.00
C ILE A 169 9.84 -3.28 18.90
N ILE A 170 9.38 -2.95 17.68
CA ILE A 170 8.56 -1.76 17.36
C ILE A 170 7.35 -2.13 16.50
#